data_AF-A0A7Y9LG53-F1
#
_entry.id   AF-A0A7Y9LG53-F1
#
_cell.length_a   1.000
_cell.length_b   1.000
_cell.length_c   1.000
_cell.angle_alpha   90.00
_cell.angle_beta   90.00
_cell.angle_gamma   90.00
#
_symmetry.space_group_name_H-M   'P 1'
#
loop_
_entity.id
_entity.type
_entity.pdbx_description
1 polymer ?
#
loop_
_entity_poly.entity_id
_entity_poly.type
_entity_poly.pdbx_seq_one_letter_code
_entity_poly.pdbx_strand_id
1 'polypeptide(L)'
;MAWVALVPRVPRPGKLNRLSADIQSVFVRPEHRGQGIGSALVEAATAHALRLGALHVTVHSGRRAVPVYERLGFVSSPELAEFVGDHFPEVRFAADVAGGQGMLARILSKRHNINCEVIDPRGWVLKGVAHRALPYTADLADYYDLIIGLHPDQALRPVVESAAAVPVLVLPCCNFWSPGTKLGRDALLAAISEHHRATGGTAEPVTLGFEGPMNRGLVLRPPSR
;
A
#
# COMPACT_ATOMS: atom_id res chain seq x y z
N MET A 1 4.36 2.58 -26.28
CA MET A 1 4.72 1.26 -25.71
C MET A 1 4.68 1.36 -24.20
N ALA A 2 4.12 0.36 -23.53
CA ALA A 2 4.27 0.19 -22.08
C ALA A 2 4.74 -1.25 -21.81
N TRP A 3 5.64 -1.39 -20.84
CA TRP A 3 6.12 -2.69 -20.38
C TRP A 3 5.80 -2.85 -18.91
N VAL A 4 5.13 -3.96 -18.60
CA VAL A 4 4.73 -4.34 -17.25
C VAL A 4 5.43 -5.63 -16.87
N ALA A 5 6.21 -5.58 -15.79
CA ALA A 5 6.80 -6.75 -15.17
C ALA A 5 5.73 -7.43 -14.32
N LEU A 6 5.51 -8.72 -14.54
CA LEU A 6 4.66 -9.55 -13.69
C LEU A 6 5.55 -10.39 -12.81
N VAL A 7 5.34 -10.29 -11.50
CA VAL A 7 6.21 -10.93 -10.54
C VAL A 7 5.43 -11.94 -9.71
N PRO A 8 5.83 -13.23 -9.73
CA PRO A 8 5.20 -14.27 -8.93
C PRO A 8 5.15 -13.91 -7.45
N ARG A 9 3.99 -14.18 -6.87
CA ARG A 9 3.75 -14.09 -5.42
C ARG A 9 3.70 -15.51 -4.85
N VAL A 10 4.03 -15.64 -3.57
CA VAL A 10 3.97 -16.92 -2.84
C VAL A 10 2.61 -17.61 -3.09
N PRO A 11 2.61 -18.89 -3.54
CA PRO A 11 1.39 -19.67 -3.80
C PRO A 11 0.48 -19.77 -2.56
N ARG A 12 -0.82 -20.02 -2.77
CA ARG A 12 -1.78 -20.31 -1.69
C ARG A 12 -2.57 -21.60 -1.99
N PRO A 13 -3.08 -22.31 -0.97
CA PRO A 13 -4.13 -23.31 -1.18
C PRO A 13 -5.29 -22.71 -1.97
N GLY A 14 -5.65 -23.33 -3.10
CA GLY A 14 -6.72 -22.88 -3.99
C GLY A 14 -6.39 -21.75 -4.97
N LYS A 15 -5.21 -21.09 -4.87
CA LYS A 15 -4.71 -20.12 -5.88
C LYS A 15 -3.19 -20.16 -5.98
N LEU A 16 -2.71 -21.00 -6.90
CA LEU A 16 -1.28 -21.23 -7.12
C LEU A 16 -0.62 -20.15 -7.98
N ASN A 17 -1.36 -19.47 -8.85
CA ASN A 17 -0.83 -18.42 -9.72
C ASN A 17 -1.29 -17.04 -9.24
N ARG A 18 -0.37 -16.30 -8.62
CA ARG A 18 -0.60 -14.96 -8.05
C ARG A 18 0.51 -14.02 -8.48
N LEU A 19 0.15 -12.79 -8.83
CA LEU A 19 1.12 -11.83 -9.37
C LEU A 19 1.04 -10.49 -8.61
N SER A 20 2.16 -9.78 -8.59
CA SER A 20 2.21 -8.32 -8.46
C SER A 20 2.73 -7.77 -9.78
N ALA A 21 2.38 -6.53 -10.12
CA ALA A 21 2.80 -5.92 -11.37
C ALA A 21 3.55 -4.61 -11.14
N ASP A 22 4.57 -4.36 -11.95
CA ASP A 22 5.30 -3.11 -11.94
C ASP A 22 5.46 -2.58 -13.38
N ILE A 23 4.92 -1.40 -13.65
CA ILE A 23 5.09 -0.73 -14.94
C ILE A 23 6.49 -0.12 -14.93
N GLN A 24 7.40 -0.68 -15.72
CA GLN A 24 8.80 -0.22 -15.69
C GLN A 24 9.16 0.72 -16.82
N SER A 25 8.40 0.69 -17.90
CA SER A 25 8.55 1.70 -18.93
C SER A 25 7.22 2.05 -19.56
N VAL A 26 7.06 3.35 -19.82
CA VAL A 26 6.00 3.89 -20.68
C VAL A 26 6.68 4.88 -21.60
N PHE A 27 6.62 4.63 -22.89
CA PHE A 27 7.26 5.46 -23.89
C PHE A 27 6.28 5.84 -25.00
N VAL A 28 6.20 7.14 -25.25
CA VAL A 28 5.51 7.75 -26.38
C VAL A 28 6.53 8.59 -27.14
N ARG A 29 6.62 8.34 -28.45
CA ARG A 29 7.47 9.11 -29.37
C ARG A 29 7.13 10.61 -29.25
N PRO A 30 8.12 11.52 -29.23
CA PRO A 30 7.88 12.95 -29.03
C PRO A 30 6.75 13.54 -29.87
N GLU A 31 6.69 13.20 -31.16
CA GLU A 31 5.70 13.62 -32.15
C GLU A 31 4.24 13.21 -31.83
N HIS A 32 4.05 12.27 -30.92
CA HIS A 32 2.72 11.75 -30.52
C HIS A 32 2.38 12.06 -29.05
N ARG A 33 3.16 12.90 -28.37
CA ARG A 33 2.89 13.29 -26.97
C ARG A 33 1.74 14.31 -26.91
N GLY A 34 1.11 14.42 -25.74
CA GLY A 34 -0.01 15.34 -25.51
C GLY A 34 -1.36 14.87 -26.05
N GLN A 35 -1.43 13.68 -26.68
CA GLN A 35 -2.63 13.13 -27.32
C GLN A 35 -3.31 12.02 -26.49
N GLY A 36 -3.02 11.91 -25.20
CA GLY A 36 -3.59 10.87 -24.32
C GLY A 36 -3.00 9.45 -24.49
N ILE A 37 -2.11 9.22 -25.46
CA ILE A 37 -1.52 7.89 -25.72
C ILE A 37 -0.78 7.31 -24.51
N GLY A 38 -0.08 8.16 -23.74
CA GLY A 38 0.61 7.72 -22.53
C GLY A 38 -0.36 7.14 -21.49
N SER A 39 -1.51 7.79 -21.30
CA SER A 39 -2.56 7.32 -20.41
C SER A 39 -3.16 6.01 -20.87
N ALA A 40 -3.53 5.93 -22.15
CA ALA A 40 -4.08 4.70 -22.74
C ALA A 40 -3.12 3.50 -22.60
N LEU A 41 -1.81 3.73 -22.74
CA LEU A 41 -0.80 2.68 -22.54
C LEU A 41 -0.73 2.20 -21.09
N VAL A 42 -0.81 3.11 -20.11
CA VAL A 42 -0.82 2.77 -18.68
C VAL A 42 -2.09 2.02 -18.32
N GLU A 43 -3.26 2.50 -18.75
CA GLU A 43 -4.54 1.83 -18.54
C GLU A 43 -4.53 0.42 -19.12
N ALA A 44 -4.06 0.25 -20.36
CA ALA A 44 -3.97 -1.05 -21.00
C ALA A 44 -3.01 -2.00 -20.27
N ALA A 45 -1.86 -1.50 -19.83
CA ALA A 45 -0.89 -2.29 -19.06
C ALA A 45 -1.45 -2.72 -17.69
N THR A 46 -2.09 -1.79 -16.98
CA THR A 46 -2.76 -2.05 -15.70
C THR A 46 -3.90 -3.05 -15.88
N ALA A 47 -4.78 -2.86 -16.84
CA ALA A 47 -5.87 -3.78 -17.14
C ALA A 47 -5.37 -5.18 -17.52
N HIS A 48 -4.29 -5.25 -18.30
CA HIS A 48 -3.65 -6.52 -18.64
C HIS A 48 -3.09 -7.23 -17.40
N ALA A 49 -2.36 -6.52 -16.53
CA ALA A 49 -1.82 -7.06 -15.30
C ALA A 49 -2.91 -7.57 -14.35
N LEU A 50 -3.97 -6.78 -14.15
CA LEU A 50 -5.11 -7.15 -13.31
C LEU A 50 -5.84 -8.39 -13.86
N ARG A 51 -6.05 -8.49 -15.19
CA ARG A 51 -6.63 -9.70 -15.82
C ARG A 51 -5.76 -10.95 -15.59
N LEU A 52 -4.45 -10.78 -15.55
CA LEU A 52 -3.52 -11.89 -15.26
C LEU A 52 -3.45 -12.23 -13.77
N GLY A 53 -4.21 -11.53 -12.92
CA GLY A 53 -4.30 -11.80 -11.49
C GLY A 53 -3.29 -11.02 -10.65
N ALA A 54 -2.74 -9.93 -11.19
CA ALA A 54 -2.01 -8.97 -10.37
C ALA A 54 -2.96 -8.33 -9.34
N LEU A 55 -2.54 -8.28 -8.08
CA LEU A 55 -3.35 -7.67 -7.01
C LEU A 55 -3.20 -6.14 -6.95
N HIS A 56 -2.04 -5.64 -7.38
CA HIS A 56 -1.72 -4.22 -7.43
C HIS A 56 -0.66 -3.96 -8.52
N VAL A 57 -0.61 -2.71 -8.98
CA VAL A 57 0.31 -2.25 -10.02
C VAL A 57 1.09 -1.05 -9.47
N THR A 58 2.41 -1.14 -9.45
CA THR A 58 3.30 -0.03 -9.09
C THR A 58 3.93 0.59 -10.32
N VAL A 59 4.41 1.82 -10.18
CA VAL A 59 5.22 2.49 -11.21
C VAL A 59 6.24 3.39 -10.55
N HIS A 60 7.47 3.34 -11.03
CA HIS A 60 8.47 4.35 -10.69
C HIS A 60 8.50 5.44 -11.75
N SER A 61 8.08 6.64 -11.39
CA SER A 61 7.90 7.76 -12.31
C SER A 61 8.86 8.92 -12.01
N GLY A 62 9.36 9.57 -13.06
CA GLY A 62 10.01 10.87 -12.92
C GLY A 62 8.97 11.97 -12.65
N ARG A 63 9.34 13.03 -11.92
CA ARG A 63 8.42 14.10 -11.45
C ARG A 63 7.46 14.63 -12.52
N ARG A 64 7.91 14.78 -13.76
CA ARG A 64 7.08 15.31 -14.88
C ARG A 64 5.91 14.40 -15.27
N ALA A 65 6.01 13.10 -15.01
CA ALA A 65 4.98 12.13 -15.38
C ALA A 65 4.05 11.77 -14.22
N VAL A 66 4.34 12.21 -12.99
CA VAL A 66 3.51 11.97 -11.80
C VAL A 66 2.04 12.39 -12.02
N PRO A 67 1.72 13.58 -12.58
CA PRO A 67 0.33 13.97 -12.83
C PRO A 67 -0.41 13.09 -13.85
N VAL A 68 0.31 12.35 -14.70
CA VAL A 68 -0.30 11.38 -15.62
C VAL A 68 -0.76 10.15 -14.83
N TYR A 69 0.08 9.66 -13.92
CA TYR A 69 -0.25 8.48 -13.11
C TYR A 69 -1.31 8.77 -12.06
N GLU A 70 -1.29 9.95 -11.42
CA GLU A 70 -2.30 10.38 -10.45
C GLU A 70 -3.70 10.42 -11.06
N ARG A 71 -3.84 10.99 -12.27
CA ARG A 71 -5.12 10.96 -13.03
C ARG A 71 -5.61 9.56 -13.38
N LEU A 72 -4.74 8.56 -13.32
CA LEU A 72 -5.05 7.15 -13.59
C LEU A 72 -5.22 6.33 -12.30
N GLY A 73 -5.30 7.02 -11.15
CA GLY A 73 -5.53 6.41 -9.84
C GLY A 73 -4.29 5.80 -9.19
N PHE A 74 -3.09 6.13 -9.65
CA PHE A 74 -1.85 5.81 -8.93
C PHE A 74 -1.60 6.84 -7.82
N VAL A 75 -0.96 6.38 -6.74
CA VAL A 75 -0.69 7.21 -5.57
C VAL A 75 0.78 7.63 -5.53
N SER A 76 0.99 8.93 -5.33
CA SER A 76 2.30 9.51 -5.10
C SER A 76 2.72 9.27 -3.65
N SER A 77 3.87 8.63 -3.44
CA SER A 77 4.40 8.41 -2.08
C SER A 77 4.62 9.69 -1.24
N PRO A 78 4.91 10.88 -1.83
CA PRO A 78 4.91 12.16 -1.11
C PRO A 78 3.60 12.53 -0.40
N GLU A 79 2.45 12.46 -1.08
CA GLU A 79 1.16 12.87 -0.49
C GLU A 79 0.81 12.01 0.73
N LEU A 80 1.10 10.73 0.62
CA LEU A 80 0.90 9.82 1.74
C LEU A 80 1.88 10.09 2.90
N ALA A 81 3.11 10.48 2.60
CA ALA A 81 4.07 10.83 3.63
C ALA A 81 3.63 12.11 4.38
N GLU A 82 3.08 13.09 3.66
CA GLU A 82 2.48 14.29 4.25
C GLU A 82 1.30 13.93 5.14
N PHE A 83 0.36 13.12 4.64
CA PHE A 83 -0.75 12.60 5.45
C PHE A 83 -0.27 11.95 6.76
N VAL A 84 0.73 11.06 6.68
CA VAL A 84 1.30 10.39 7.86
C VAL A 84 1.96 11.38 8.81
N GLY A 85 2.76 12.32 8.29
CA GLY A 85 3.42 13.34 9.10
C GLY A 85 2.43 14.25 9.83
N ASP A 86 1.30 14.57 9.20
CA ASP A 86 0.27 15.43 9.77
C ASP A 86 -0.64 14.70 10.76
N HIS A 87 -1.01 13.44 10.48
CA HIS A 87 -1.89 12.63 11.36
C HIS A 87 -1.18 12.01 12.57
N PHE A 88 0.14 11.83 12.47
CA PHE A 88 0.94 11.16 13.50
C PHE A 88 2.22 11.96 13.82
N PRO A 89 2.10 13.22 14.29
CA PRO A 89 3.25 14.09 14.54
C PRO A 89 4.21 13.56 15.62
N GLU A 90 3.74 12.67 16.49
CA GLU A 90 4.50 12.06 17.58
C GLU A 90 5.37 10.88 17.14
N VAL A 91 5.11 10.29 15.98
CA VAL A 91 5.75 9.06 15.51
C VAL A 91 7.21 9.30 15.17
N ARG A 92 8.10 8.38 15.60
CA ARG A 92 9.52 8.39 15.27
C ARG A 92 9.98 7.11 14.58
N PHE A 93 9.33 5.99 14.87
CA PHE A 93 9.63 4.69 14.29
C PHE A 93 8.36 4.12 13.65
N ALA A 94 8.44 3.73 12.38
CA ALA A 94 7.31 3.18 11.66
C ALA A 94 7.68 1.94 10.84
N ALA A 95 6.74 1.02 10.66
CA ALA A 95 6.87 -0.09 9.73
C ALA A 95 5.95 0.11 8.52
N ASP A 96 6.51 0.07 7.31
CA ASP A 96 5.79 0.02 6.04
C ASP A 96 5.65 -1.43 5.59
N VAL A 97 4.54 -2.06 6.01
CA VAL A 97 4.29 -3.48 5.81
C VAL A 97 3.86 -3.75 4.38
N ALA A 98 4.61 -4.62 3.69
CA ALA A 98 4.49 -4.85 2.26
C ALA A 98 4.67 -3.58 1.39
N GLY A 99 5.44 -2.60 1.88
CA GLY A 99 5.71 -1.30 1.24
C GLY A 99 6.47 -1.32 -0.11
N GLY A 100 6.63 -2.51 -0.70
CA GLY A 100 7.28 -2.70 -2.00
C GLY A 100 8.72 -2.19 -2.02
N GLN A 101 9.02 -1.25 -2.92
CA GLN A 101 10.34 -0.65 -3.06
C GLN A 101 10.71 0.34 -1.94
N GLY A 102 9.76 0.65 -1.04
CA GLY A 102 9.98 1.51 0.13
C GLY A 102 10.16 2.98 -0.19
N MET A 103 9.41 3.48 -1.17
CA MET A 103 9.42 4.91 -1.50
C MET A 103 8.81 5.74 -0.37
N LEU A 104 7.68 5.30 0.19
CA LEU A 104 7.07 5.93 1.35
C LEU A 104 8.07 5.96 2.52
N ALA A 105 8.61 4.80 2.89
CA ALA A 105 9.59 4.68 3.97
C ALA A 105 10.76 5.67 3.83
N ARG A 106 11.29 5.84 2.61
CA ARG A 106 12.36 6.81 2.34
C ARG A 106 11.92 8.27 2.47
N ILE A 107 10.70 8.61 2.05
CA ILE A 107 10.19 9.98 2.15
C ILE A 107 9.91 10.33 3.61
N LEU A 108 9.28 9.43 4.36
CA LEU A 108 9.07 9.55 5.81
C LEU A 108 10.40 9.80 6.54
N SER A 109 11.42 8.99 6.22
CA SER A 109 12.75 9.13 6.82
C SER A 109 13.41 10.47 6.47
N LYS A 110 13.32 10.91 5.21
CA LYS A 110 14.03 12.10 4.73
C LYS A 110 13.34 13.42 5.00
N ARG A 111 12.01 13.44 5.08
CA ARG A 111 11.21 14.68 5.14
C ARG A 111 10.46 14.87 6.46
N HIS A 112 10.09 13.77 7.11
CA HIS A 112 9.26 13.82 8.33
C HIS A 112 10.02 13.35 9.57
N ASN A 113 11.31 12.99 9.44
CA ASN A 113 12.14 12.47 10.53
C ASN A 113 11.50 11.25 11.24
N ILE A 114 10.78 10.44 10.46
CA ILE A 114 10.20 9.16 10.89
C ILE A 114 11.09 8.05 10.32
N ASN A 115 11.83 7.36 11.19
CA ASN A 115 12.62 6.20 10.81
C ASN A 115 11.68 5.06 10.41
N CYS A 116 11.48 4.92 9.11
CA CYS A 116 10.55 3.95 8.56
C CYS A 116 11.30 2.85 7.82
N GLU A 117 11.02 1.59 8.19
CA GLU A 117 11.55 0.42 7.49
C GLU A 117 10.45 -0.38 6.80
N VAL A 118 10.81 -1.03 5.69
CA VAL A 118 9.90 -1.92 4.97
C VAL A 118 9.98 -3.34 5.53
N ILE A 119 8.84 -3.92 5.87
CA ILE A 119 8.75 -5.34 6.22
C ILE A 119 8.03 -6.08 5.10
N ASP A 120 8.78 -6.79 4.26
CA ASP A 120 8.24 -7.64 3.20
C ASP A 120 9.18 -8.84 2.97
N PRO A 121 8.67 -10.08 2.95
CA PRO A 121 9.49 -11.28 2.73
C PRO A 121 10.26 -11.30 1.41
N ARG A 122 9.91 -10.44 0.44
CA ARG A 122 10.64 -10.34 -0.84
C ARG A 122 11.96 -9.57 -0.73
N GLY A 123 12.06 -8.60 0.18
CA GLY A 123 13.27 -7.77 0.33
C GLY A 123 13.65 -6.90 -0.88
N TRP A 124 12.74 -6.60 -1.80
CA TRP A 124 13.03 -5.85 -3.04
C TRP A 124 12.95 -4.33 -2.85
N VAL A 125 13.74 -3.80 -1.91
CA VAL A 125 13.77 -2.35 -1.66
C VAL A 125 14.83 -1.62 -2.47
N LEU A 126 14.62 -0.31 -2.67
CA LEU A 126 15.62 0.55 -3.28
C LEU A 126 16.87 0.69 -2.38
N LYS A 127 18.04 0.87 -2.99
CA LYS A 127 19.30 1.05 -2.26
C LYS A 127 19.18 2.18 -1.23
N GLY A 128 19.58 1.88 0.01
CA GLY A 128 19.54 2.83 1.12
C GLY A 128 18.18 2.96 1.82
N VAL A 129 17.21 2.11 1.49
CA VAL A 129 15.96 1.97 2.27
C VAL A 129 16.15 0.87 3.32
N ALA A 130 15.85 1.20 4.58
CA ALA A 130 15.85 0.23 5.68
C ALA A 130 14.75 -0.82 5.43
N HIS A 131 15.06 -2.10 5.63
CA HIS A 131 14.10 -3.17 5.42
C HIS A 131 14.45 -4.43 6.19
N ARG A 132 13.43 -5.28 6.38
CA ARG A 132 13.59 -6.64 6.86
C ARG A 132 12.85 -7.61 5.93
N ALA A 133 13.58 -8.63 5.47
CA ALA A 133 13.05 -9.66 4.58
C ALA A 133 12.40 -10.82 5.35
N LEU A 134 11.27 -10.56 6.00
CA LEU A 134 10.47 -11.57 6.71
C LEU A 134 8.96 -11.34 6.55
N PRO A 135 8.12 -12.35 6.80
CA PRO A 135 6.69 -12.16 6.99
C PRO A 135 6.42 -11.22 8.18
N TYR A 136 5.43 -10.34 8.04
CA TYR A 136 4.99 -9.49 9.16
C TYR A 136 4.03 -10.25 10.08
N THR A 137 4.26 -10.14 11.38
CA THR A 137 3.42 -10.67 12.46
C THR A 137 3.14 -9.54 13.47
N ALA A 138 2.00 -9.59 14.16
CA ALA A 138 1.55 -8.48 15.00
C ALA A 138 2.45 -8.21 16.23
N ASP A 139 3.22 -9.21 16.69
CA ASP A 139 4.22 -9.06 17.76
C ASP A 139 5.38 -8.13 17.39
N LEU A 140 5.61 -7.89 16.09
CA LEU A 140 6.59 -6.89 15.65
C LEU A 140 6.11 -5.46 15.93
N ALA A 141 4.83 -5.24 16.21
CA ALA A 141 4.28 -3.91 16.44
C ALA A 141 4.95 -3.19 17.62
N ASP A 142 5.43 -3.93 18.62
CA ASP A 142 6.05 -3.41 19.84
C ASP A 142 7.36 -2.62 19.57
N TYR A 143 7.94 -2.74 18.38
CA TYR A 143 9.15 -2.01 17.99
C TYR A 143 8.89 -0.67 17.30
N TYR A 144 7.62 -0.33 17.04
CA TYR A 144 7.26 0.83 16.23
C TYR A 144 6.20 1.69 16.93
N ASP A 145 6.21 2.99 16.63
CA ASP A 145 5.17 3.91 17.07
C ASP A 145 3.96 3.88 16.11
N LEU A 146 4.15 3.38 14.88
CA LEU A 146 3.11 3.33 13.84
C LEU A 146 3.33 2.15 12.89
N ILE A 147 2.25 1.45 12.58
CA ILE A 147 2.23 0.45 11.50
C ILE A 147 1.44 0.99 10.31
N ILE A 148 2.05 0.93 9.13
CA ILE A 148 1.46 1.37 7.88
C ILE A 148 1.28 0.13 7.00
N GLY A 149 0.03 -0.17 6.65
CA GLY A 149 -0.33 -1.22 5.71
C GLY A 149 -1.08 -0.62 4.54
N LEU A 150 -0.36 -0.20 3.51
CA LEU A 150 -0.98 0.16 2.24
C LEU A 150 -1.11 -1.09 1.39
N HIS A 151 -2.32 -1.58 1.24
CA HIS A 151 -2.56 -2.80 0.46
C HIS A 151 -1.69 -3.97 0.97
N PRO A 152 -1.70 -4.28 2.29
CA PRO A 152 -0.77 -5.20 2.93
C PRO A 152 -1.18 -6.65 2.63
N ASP A 153 -0.96 -7.07 1.40
CA ASP A 153 -1.32 -8.39 0.91
C ASP A 153 -0.79 -9.49 1.84
N GLN A 154 -1.69 -10.36 2.33
CA GLN A 154 -1.39 -11.46 3.27
C GLN A 154 -0.98 -11.02 4.69
N ALA A 155 -0.64 -9.75 4.89
CA ALA A 155 -0.36 -9.16 6.19
C ALA A 155 -1.52 -8.32 6.73
N LEU A 156 -2.65 -8.22 6.02
CA LEU A 156 -3.80 -7.42 6.46
C LEU A 156 -4.25 -7.74 7.89
N ARG A 157 -4.42 -9.02 8.20
CA ARG A 157 -4.84 -9.45 9.53
C ARG A 157 -3.83 -9.05 10.62
N PRO A 158 -2.54 -9.42 10.54
CA PRO A 158 -1.56 -8.99 11.55
C PRO A 158 -1.35 -7.47 11.60
N VAL A 159 -1.47 -6.75 10.47
CA VAL A 159 -1.45 -5.27 10.45
C VAL A 159 -2.61 -4.71 11.27
N VAL A 160 -3.83 -5.21 11.07
CA VAL A 160 -4.99 -4.75 11.84
C VAL A 160 -4.86 -5.16 13.31
N GLU A 161 -4.40 -6.37 13.61
CA GLU A 161 -4.21 -6.85 14.98
C GLU A 161 -3.15 -6.04 15.75
N SER A 162 -2.20 -5.43 15.04
CA SER A 162 -1.22 -4.48 15.62
C SER A 162 -1.91 -3.28 16.28
N ALA A 163 -3.13 -2.95 15.84
CA ALA A 163 -3.91 -1.85 16.39
C ALA A 163 -4.28 -2.03 17.87
N ALA A 164 -4.13 -3.24 18.42
CA ALA A 164 -4.27 -3.47 19.85
C ALA A 164 -3.16 -2.79 20.69
N ALA A 165 -1.97 -2.61 20.11
CA ALA A 165 -0.80 -2.09 20.80
C ALA A 165 -0.43 -0.66 20.37
N VAL A 166 -0.52 -0.38 19.07
CA VAL A 166 -0.01 0.86 18.45
C VAL A 166 -0.98 1.39 17.39
N PRO A 167 -0.93 2.68 17.04
CA PRO A 167 -1.70 3.20 15.91
C PRO A 167 -1.39 2.47 14.60
N VAL A 168 -2.42 2.29 13.76
CA VAL A 168 -2.31 1.65 12.44
C VAL A 168 -2.99 2.50 11.38
N LEU A 169 -2.27 2.79 10.28
CA LEU A 169 -2.86 3.26 9.03
C LEU A 169 -3.00 2.09 8.07
N VAL A 170 -4.24 1.71 7.72
CA VAL A 170 -4.49 0.57 6.84
C VAL A 170 -5.37 0.94 5.65
N LEU A 171 -4.90 0.63 4.44
CA LEU A 171 -5.65 0.71 3.19
C LEU A 171 -5.88 -0.70 2.65
N PRO A 172 -6.98 -1.38 3.02
CA PRO A 172 -7.18 -2.78 2.68
C PRO A 172 -7.63 -2.95 1.21
N CYS A 173 -6.89 -3.74 0.43
CA CYS A 173 -7.27 -4.10 -0.95
C CYS A 173 -7.66 -5.57 -1.13
N CYS A 174 -7.41 -6.41 -0.11
CA CYS A 174 -7.49 -7.86 -0.22
C CYS A 174 -8.41 -8.49 0.84
N ASN A 175 -9.13 -9.55 0.46
CA ASN A 175 -10.02 -10.31 1.34
C ASN A 175 -9.28 -11.29 2.29
N PHE A 176 -8.14 -10.88 2.88
CA PHE A 176 -7.45 -11.63 3.95
C PHE A 176 -8.11 -11.46 5.32
N TRP A 177 -9.36 -11.00 5.33
CA TRP A 177 -10.08 -10.65 6.54
C TRP A 177 -10.91 -11.81 7.10
N SER A 178 -11.64 -12.50 6.23
CA SER A 178 -12.48 -13.65 6.59
C SER A 178 -12.26 -14.81 5.62
N PRO A 179 -11.90 -16.01 6.10
CA PRO A 179 -11.82 -17.20 5.26
C PRO A 179 -13.19 -17.51 4.61
N GLY A 180 -13.21 -17.73 3.30
CA GLY A 180 -14.42 -18.19 2.60
C GLY A 180 -15.43 -17.10 2.23
N THR A 181 -15.22 -15.83 2.61
CA THR A 181 -16.11 -14.71 2.24
C THR A 181 -15.34 -13.62 1.51
N LYS A 182 -15.79 -13.28 0.29
CA LYS A 182 -15.26 -12.16 -0.48
C LYS A 182 -16.06 -10.90 -0.16
N LEU A 183 -15.50 -9.99 0.61
CA LEU A 183 -16.08 -8.69 0.89
C LEU A 183 -15.74 -7.69 -0.22
N GLY A 184 -16.69 -6.81 -0.53
CA GLY A 184 -16.41 -5.57 -1.25
C GLY A 184 -15.65 -4.59 -0.36
N ARG A 185 -15.08 -3.53 -0.93
CA ARG A 185 -14.26 -2.54 -0.20
C ARG A 185 -14.98 -1.99 1.04
N ASP A 186 -16.19 -1.47 0.87
CA ASP A 186 -16.90 -0.79 1.97
C ASP A 186 -17.30 -1.79 3.07
N ALA A 187 -17.68 -3.02 2.68
CA ALA A 187 -17.95 -4.11 3.62
C ALA A 187 -16.67 -4.57 4.36
N LEU A 188 -15.52 -4.55 3.69
CA LEU A 188 -14.22 -4.87 4.29
C LEU A 188 -13.82 -3.81 5.34
N LEU A 189 -13.96 -2.53 5.00
CA LEU A 189 -13.72 -1.43 5.95
C LEU A 189 -14.65 -1.50 7.16
N ALA A 190 -15.94 -1.81 6.94
CA ALA A 190 -16.91 -2.00 8.01
C ALA A 190 -16.51 -3.16 8.93
N ALA A 191 -16.15 -4.32 8.36
CA ALA A 191 -15.77 -5.50 9.13
C ALA A 191 -14.49 -5.30 9.96
N ILE A 192 -13.49 -4.60 9.40
CA ILE A 192 -12.28 -4.22 10.15
C ILE A 192 -12.63 -3.26 11.29
N SER A 193 -13.46 -2.25 11.00
CA SER A 193 -13.87 -1.27 12.01
C SER A 193 -14.63 -1.91 13.16
N GLU A 194 -15.57 -2.81 12.86
CA GLU A 194 -16.36 -3.54 13.86
C GLU A 194 -15.46 -4.39 14.76
N HIS A 195 -14.55 -5.16 14.15
CA HIS A 195 -13.61 -5.99 14.90
C HIS A 195 -12.72 -5.19 15.85
N HIS A 196 -12.15 -4.08 15.38
CA HIS A 196 -11.27 -3.25 16.20
C HIS A 196 -12.04 -2.49 17.30
N ARG A 197 -13.27 -2.05 17.02
CA ARG A 197 -14.14 -1.47 18.05
C ARG A 197 -14.53 -2.48 19.11
N ALA A 198 -14.72 -3.75 18.74
CA ALA A 198 -15.02 -4.81 19.68
C ALA A 198 -13.88 -5.07 20.69
N THR A 199 -12.64 -4.69 20.38
CA THR A 199 -11.50 -4.75 21.32
C THR A 199 -11.34 -3.47 22.15
N GLY A 200 -12.27 -2.51 22.04
CA GLY A 200 -12.22 -1.22 22.74
C GLY A 200 -11.40 -0.13 22.04
N GLY A 201 -10.88 -0.40 20.83
CA GLY A 201 -10.13 0.57 20.05
C GLY A 201 -11.04 1.50 19.22
N THR A 202 -10.45 2.52 18.61
CA THR A 202 -11.18 3.42 17.70
C THR A 202 -10.78 3.17 16.24
N ALA A 203 -11.77 3.27 15.35
CA ALA A 203 -11.58 3.11 13.92
C ALA A 203 -12.17 4.31 13.19
N GLU A 204 -11.29 5.16 12.66
CA GLU A 204 -11.58 6.37 11.92
C GLU A 204 -11.45 6.11 10.42
N PRO A 205 -12.53 6.28 9.62
CA PRO A 205 -12.45 6.23 8.17
C PRO A 205 -11.63 7.39 7.62
N VAL A 206 -10.64 7.08 6.78
CA VAL A 206 -9.85 8.09 6.09
C VAL A 206 -9.98 7.94 4.58
N THR A 207 -9.99 9.08 3.90
CA THR A 207 -9.94 9.13 2.43
C THR A 207 -8.70 9.92 2.07
N LEU A 208 -7.76 9.26 1.40
CA LEU A 208 -6.56 9.92 0.89
C LEU A 208 -6.93 10.75 -0.35
N GLY A 209 -6.27 11.90 -0.52
CA GLY A 209 -6.65 12.96 -1.47
C GLY A 209 -6.58 12.63 -2.97
N PHE A 210 -6.32 11.39 -3.35
CA PHE A 210 -6.26 10.97 -4.74
C PHE A 210 -7.58 10.38 -5.24
N GLU A 211 -7.86 10.57 -6.53
CA GLU A 211 -9.03 9.99 -7.21
C GLU A 211 -8.82 8.49 -7.47
N GLY A 212 -9.79 7.65 -7.09
CA GLY A 212 -9.78 6.23 -7.41
C GLY A 212 -10.44 5.32 -6.37
N PRO A 213 -10.70 4.05 -6.70
CA PRO A 213 -11.43 3.15 -5.79
C PRO A 213 -10.62 2.68 -4.57
N MET A 214 -9.29 2.86 -4.57
CA MET A 214 -8.38 2.37 -3.52
C MET A 214 -7.88 3.46 -2.57
N ASN A 215 -8.60 4.58 -2.47
CA ASN A 215 -8.23 5.73 -1.63
C ASN A 215 -8.84 5.73 -0.22
N ARG A 216 -9.66 4.72 0.11
CA ARG A 216 -10.33 4.62 1.41
C ARG A 216 -9.59 3.65 2.31
N GLY A 217 -9.28 4.10 3.51
CA GLY A 217 -8.61 3.33 4.54
C GLY A 217 -9.22 3.57 5.92
N LEU A 218 -8.51 3.08 6.93
CA LEU A 218 -8.82 3.30 8.33
C LEU A 218 -7.55 3.77 9.06
N VAL A 219 -7.72 4.73 9.95
CA VAL A 219 -6.81 4.95 11.08
C VAL A 219 -7.40 4.20 12.26
N LEU A 220 -6.68 3.20 12.74
CA LEU A 220 -7.03 2.43 13.93
C LEU A 220 -6.16 2.91 15.08
N ARG A 221 -6.77 3.27 16.22
CA ARG A 221 -6.03 3.62 17.43
C ARG A 221 -6.27 2.59 18.54
N PRO A 222 -5.26 2.29 19.35
CA PRO A 222 -5.39 1.31 20.42
C PRO A 222 -6.45 1.72 21.44
N PRO A 223 -7.00 0.76 22.19
CA PRO A 223 -7.91 1.05 23.30
C PRO A 223 -7.24 1.99 24.31
N SER A 224 -8.02 2.92 24.88
CA SER A 224 -7.57 3.71 26.02
C SER A 224 -7.20 2.76 27.16
N ARG A 225 -5.97 2.84 27.65
CA ARG A 225 -5.52 2.09 28.84
C ARG A 225 -6.18 2.60 30.11
#